data_AF-A0AAP4R8I4-F1
#
_entry.id   AF-A0AAP4R8I4-F1
#
_cell.length_a   1.000
_cell.length_b   1.000
_cell.length_c   1.000
_cell.angle_alpha   90.00
_cell.angle_beta   90.00
_cell.angle_gamma   90.00
#
_symmetry.space_group_name_H-M   'P 1'
#
loop_
_entity.id
_entity.type
_entity.pdbx_description
1 polymer ?
#
loop_
_entity_poly.entity_id
_entity_poly.type
_entity_poly.pdbx_seq_one_letter_code
_entity_poly.pdbx_strand_id
1 'polypeptide(L)'
;MSELKGSREAASHDKNHQKAANMSWYCEAERELLHIRRAIGLLEQAQHAFINKSSVNDPAYWRVKLNKLRTQSMRNKVLELQVDELLARLALIQDPHCRK
;
A
#
# COMPACT_ATOMS: atom_id res chain seq x y z
N MET A 1 -41.71 -36.82 -24.44
CA MET A 1 -41.50 -35.98 -23.24
C MET A 1 -40.04 -35.57 -23.25
N SER A 2 -39.77 -34.35 -23.71
CA SER A 2 -38.44 -33.86 -24.07
C SER A 2 -37.83 -33.02 -22.94
N GLU A 3 -36.51 -33.17 -22.82
CA GLU A 3 -35.49 -32.19 -22.38
C GLU A 3 -35.59 -31.55 -20.98
N LEU A 4 -34.82 -32.11 -20.05
CA LEU A 4 -34.24 -31.36 -18.92
C LEU A 4 -32.88 -30.79 -19.36
N LYS A 5 -32.87 -29.56 -19.86
CA LYS A 5 -31.66 -28.79 -20.15
C LYS A 5 -31.61 -27.53 -19.31
N GLY A 6 -30.50 -27.34 -18.61
CA GLY A 6 -30.04 -26.03 -18.16
C GLY A 6 -30.21 -25.72 -16.67
N SER A 7 -29.18 -25.97 -15.87
CA SER A 7 -28.98 -25.30 -14.57
C SER A 7 -27.52 -25.37 -14.10
N ARG A 8 -26.56 -25.10 -14.99
CA ARG A 8 -25.13 -25.14 -14.63
C ARG A 8 -24.33 -23.98 -15.22
N GLU A 9 -24.83 -22.75 -15.12
CA GLU A 9 -24.12 -21.58 -15.65
C GLU A 9 -24.26 -20.29 -14.81
N ALA A 10 -24.45 -20.39 -13.49
CA ALA A 10 -24.52 -19.20 -12.62
C ALA A 10 -23.23 -18.90 -11.82
N ALA A 11 -22.27 -19.83 -11.75
CA ALA A 11 -21.09 -19.69 -10.86
C ALA A 11 -19.82 -19.12 -11.52
N SER A 12 -19.86 -18.79 -12.81
CA SER A 12 -18.67 -18.37 -13.58
C SER A 12 -18.50 -16.85 -13.67
N HIS A 13 -19.58 -16.07 -13.56
CA HIS A 13 -19.54 -14.60 -13.75
C HIS A 13 -18.96 -13.82 -12.56
N ASP A 14 -19.04 -14.36 -11.34
CA ASP A 14 -18.59 -13.69 -10.12
C ASP A 14 -17.05 -13.66 -9.97
N LYS A 15 -16.38 -14.73 -10.42
CA LYS A 15 -14.92 -14.89 -10.27
C LYS A 15 -14.11 -13.90 -11.11
N ASN A 16 -14.66 -13.45 -12.25
CA ASN A 16 -13.96 -12.55 -13.15
C ASN A 16 -13.97 -11.10 -12.61
N HIS A 17 -15.06 -10.70 -11.96
CA HIS A 17 -15.18 -9.40 -11.28
C HIS A 17 -14.23 -9.30 -10.07
N GLN A 18 -14.15 -10.35 -9.26
CA GLN A 18 -13.25 -10.38 -8.11
C GLN A 18 -11.77 -10.36 -8.54
N LYS A 19 -11.42 -11.01 -9.66
CA LYS A 19 -10.07 -10.99 -10.22
C LYS A 19 -9.68 -9.59 -10.73
N ALA A 20 -10.58 -8.89 -11.42
CA ALA A 20 -10.34 -7.53 -11.91
C ALA A 20 -10.19 -6.51 -10.76
N ALA A 21 -11.04 -6.60 -9.73
CA ALA A 21 -10.93 -5.76 -8.54
C ALA A 21 -9.61 -6.00 -7.78
N ASN A 22 -9.17 -7.26 -7.72
CA ASN A 22 -7.93 -7.63 -7.06
C ASN A 22 -6.68 -7.13 -7.82
N MET A 23 -6.74 -7.09 -9.16
CA MET A 23 -5.67 -6.51 -9.98
C MET A 23 -5.66 -4.98 -9.92
N SER A 24 -6.82 -4.31 -9.89
CA SER A 24 -6.90 -2.85 -9.75
C SER A 24 -6.31 -2.39 -8.42
N TRP A 25 -6.68 -3.07 -7.33
CA TRP A 25 -6.18 -2.75 -5.99
C TRP A 25 -4.67 -2.90 -5.89
N TYR A 26 -4.11 -3.98 -6.46
CA TYR A 26 -2.66 -4.19 -6.44
C TYR A 26 -1.92 -3.06 -7.18
N CYS A 27 -2.38 -2.68 -8.38
CA CYS A 27 -1.80 -1.57 -9.15
C CYS A 27 -1.92 -0.21 -8.43
N GLU A 28 -3.02 0.02 -7.70
CA GLU A 28 -3.20 1.21 -6.87
C GLU A 28 -2.23 1.20 -5.67
N ALA A 29 -2.08 0.06 -5.00
CA ALA A 29 -1.15 -0.11 -3.89
C ALA A 29 0.30 0.10 -4.33
N GLU A 30 0.71 -0.43 -5.48
CA GLU A 30 2.06 -0.20 -6.03
C GLU A 30 2.32 1.27 -6.36
N ARG A 31 1.33 1.96 -6.96
CA ARG A 31 1.44 3.41 -7.24
C ARG A 31 1.54 4.23 -5.97
N GLU A 32 0.72 3.92 -4.97
CA GLU A 32 0.76 4.58 -3.67
C GLU A 32 2.11 4.33 -2.98
N LEU A 33 2.64 3.10 -3.00
CA LEU A 33 3.95 2.77 -2.45
C LEU A 33 5.09 3.52 -3.15
N LEU A 34 5.04 3.64 -4.48
CA LEU A 34 6.03 4.43 -5.23
C LEU A 34 6.00 5.90 -4.80
N HIS A 35 4.81 6.46 -4.61
CA HIS A 35 4.64 7.84 -4.14
C HIS A 35 5.19 8.00 -2.71
N ILE A 36 4.81 7.13 -1.79
CA ILE A 36 5.28 7.16 -0.40
C ILE A 36 6.82 7.02 -0.34
N ARG A 37 7.40 6.10 -1.12
CA ARG A 37 8.86 5.91 -1.19
C ARG A 37 9.57 7.19 -1.62
N ARG A 38 9.05 7.90 -2.63
CA ARG A 38 9.61 9.18 -3.07
C ARG A 38 9.49 10.25 -2.00
N ALA A 39 8.34 10.36 -1.34
CA ALA A 39 8.13 11.33 -0.26
C ALA A 39 9.07 11.08 0.92
N ILE A 40 9.24 9.83 1.35
CA ILE A 40 10.20 9.46 2.40
C ILE A 40 11.64 9.81 1.97
N GLY A 41 12.02 9.54 0.71
CA GLY A 41 13.33 9.94 0.21
C GLY A 41 13.59 11.45 0.30
N LEU A 42 12.57 12.26 0.05
CA LEU A 42 12.66 13.72 0.23
C LEU A 42 12.79 14.08 1.72
N LEU A 43 12.03 13.44 2.62
CA LEU A 43 12.14 13.64 4.07
C LEU A 43 13.52 13.28 4.61
N GLU A 44 14.12 12.20 4.13
CA GLU A 44 15.47 11.78 4.50
C GLU A 44 16.53 12.79 4.06
N GLN A 45 16.37 13.40 2.89
CA GLN A 45 17.30 14.41 2.36
C GLN A 45 17.13 15.77 3.04
N ALA A 46 15.89 16.16 3.31
CA ALA A 46 15.53 17.47 3.79
C ALA A 46 15.28 17.50 5.30
N GLN A 47 15.96 16.63 6.08
CA GLN A 47 15.77 16.38 7.53
C GLN A 47 15.43 17.60 8.41
N HIS A 48 15.79 18.83 8.00
CA HIS A 48 15.44 20.07 8.70
C HIS A 48 14.94 21.23 7.81
N ALA A 49 14.70 21.01 6.50
CA ALA A 49 14.45 22.08 5.54
C ALA A 49 12.96 22.32 5.21
N PHE A 50 12.04 21.48 5.70
CA PHE A 50 10.62 21.68 5.45
C PHE A 50 10.02 22.72 6.41
N ILE A 51 9.99 23.98 5.97
CA ILE A 51 9.31 25.09 6.66
C ILE A 51 7.78 25.07 6.42
N ASN A 52 7.31 24.24 5.48
CA ASN A 52 5.89 24.17 5.11
C ASN A 52 5.12 23.13 5.95
N LYS A 53 4.02 23.56 6.58
CA LYS A 53 3.05 22.76 7.39
C LYS A 53 2.18 21.80 6.57
N SER A 54 2.64 21.35 5.41
CA SER A 54 1.88 20.40 4.59
C SER A 54 1.98 18.98 5.17
N SER A 55 0.88 18.23 5.18
CA SER A 55 0.83 16.86 5.73
C SER A 55 1.84 15.92 5.06
N VAL A 56 2.21 16.17 3.80
CA VAL A 56 3.24 15.37 3.08
C VAL A 56 4.64 15.53 3.66
N ASN A 57 4.88 16.57 4.47
CA ASN A 57 6.14 16.78 5.17
C ASN A 57 6.15 16.17 6.58
N ASP A 58 5.01 15.65 7.04
CA ASP A 58 4.88 15.03 8.36
C ASP A 58 5.13 13.51 8.27
N PRO A 59 6.20 12.98 8.91
CA PRO A 59 6.44 11.54 8.98
C PRO A 59 5.26 10.73 9.56
N ALA A 60 4.45 11.31 10.46
CA ALA A 60 3.30 10.64 11.04
C ALA A 60 2.17 10.41 10.02
N TYR A 61 1.98 11.33 9.07
CA TYR A 61 1.02 11.18 7.97
C TYR A 61 1.34 9.94 7.11
N TRP A 62 2.61 9.76 6.76
CA TRP A 62 3.04 8.60 5.97
C TRP A 62 2.97 7.28 6.74
N ARG A 63 3.26 7.29 8.04
CA ARG A 63 3.08 6.11 8.90
C ARG A 63 1.63 5.61 8.88
N VAL A 64 0.66 6.52 8.98
CA VAL A 64 -0.77 6.16 8.92
C VAL A 64 -1.13 5.51 7.58
N LYS A 65 -0.64 6.07 6.46
CA LYS A 65 -0.87 5.50 5.13
C LYS A 65 -0.25 4.11 4.97
N LEU A 66 0.99 3.91 5.41
CA LEU A 66 1.67 2.62 5.36
C LEU A 66 0.97 1.56 6.20
N ASN A 67 0.48 1.90 7.39
CA ASN A 67 -0.28 0.96 8.22
C ASN A 67 -1.60 0.53 7.55
N LYS A 68 -2.28 1.45 6.84
CA LYS A 68 -3.45 1.09 6.03
C LYS A 68 -3.09 0.10 4.93
N LEU A 69 -2.02 0.36 4.18
CA LEU A 69 -1.53 -0.56 3.15
C LEU A 69 -1.17 -1.93 3.74
N ARG A 70 -0.51 -1.96 4.91
CA ARG A 70 -0.16 -3.20 5.62
C ARG A 70 -1.37 -4.08 5.93
N THR A 71 -2.45 -3.48 6.43
CA THR A 71 -3.69 -4.21 6.74
C THR A 71 -4.36 -4.79 5.49
N GLN A 72 -4.20 -4.13 4.34
CA GLN A 72 -4.76 -4.58 3.07
C GLN A 72 -3.84 -5.59 2.36
N SER A 73 -2.54 -5.55 2.61
CA SER A 73 -1.53 -6.39 1.98
C SER A 73 -1.30 -7.75 2.65
N MET A 74 -2.13 -8.17 3.62
CA MET A 74 -1.93 -9.42 4.37
C MET A 74 -1.82 -10.71 3.51
N ARG A 75 -2.19 -10.65 2.22
CA ARG A 75 -2.05 -11.76 1.26
C ARG A 75 -0.90 -11.60 0.27
N ASN A 76 -0.18 -10.49 0.30
CA ASN A 76 0.92 -10.18 -0.61
C ASN A 76 2.21 -9.86 0.16
N LYS A 77 3.08 -10.86 0.25
CA LYS A 77 4.36 -10.77 0.97
C LYS A 77 5.31 -9.71 0.39
N VAL A 78 5.25 -9.44 -0.91
CA VAL A 78 6.12 -8.43 -1.55
C VAL A 78 5.70 -7.03 -1.09
N LEU A 79 4.40 -6.75 -1.10
CA LEU A 79 3.88 -5.47 -0.59
C LEU A 79 4.15 -5.32 0.91
N GLU A 80 3.98 -6.38 1.70
CA GLU A 80 4.27 -6.37 3.13
C GLU A 80 5.73 -6.02 3.41
N LEU A 81 6.69 -6.65 2.73
CA LEU A 81 8.12 -6.33 2.86
C LEU A 81 8.43 -4.88 2.48
N GLN A 82 7.83 -4.37 1.40
CA GLN A 82 8.02 -2.99 0.97
C GLN A 82 7.44 -1.99 1.99
N VAL A 83 6.28 -2.30 2.58
CA VAL A 83 5.68 -1.48 3.63
C VAL A 83 6.56 -1.45 4.88
N ASP A 84 7.07 -2.61 5.30
CA ASP A 84 7.91 -2.73 6.49
C ASP A 84 9.26 -2.01 6.32
N GLU A 85 9.87 -2.09 5.14
CA GLU A 85 11.07 -1.32 4.78
C GLU A 85 10.83 0.20 4.93
N LEU A 86 9.71 0.70 4.40
CA LEU A 86 9.38 2.13 4.46
C LEU A 86 9.02 2.59 5.88
N LEU A 87 8.38 1.73 6.69
CA LEU A 87 8.12 2.00 8.10
C LEU A 87 9.43 2.10 8.91
N ALA A 88 10.39 1.23 8.65
CA ALA A 88 11.70 1.27 9.29
C ALA A 88 12.45 2.57 8.95
N ARG A 89 12.44 2.97 7.67
CA ARG A 89 13.01 4.25 7.22
C ARG A 89 12.36 5.46 7.91
N LEU A 90 11.04 5.49 8.02
CA LEU A 90 10.32 6.55 8.74
C LEU A 90 10.64 6.59 10.24
N ALA A 91 10.91 5.45 10.86
CA ALA A 91 11.30 5.40 12.26
C ALA A 91 12.66 6.08 12.48
N LEU A 92 13.63 5.87 11.58
CA LEU A 92 14.95 6.51 11.63
C LEU A 92 14.90 8.03 11.46
N ILE A 93 13.92 8.55 10.71
CA ILE A 93 13.71 10.00 10.55
C ILE A 93 13.19 10.62 11.85
N GLN A 94 12.31 9.91 12.56
CA GLN A 94 11.67 10.41 13.79
C GLN A 94 12.50 10.18 15.05
N ASP A 95 13.36 9.16 15.04
CA ASP A 95 14.30 8.88 16.12
C ASP A 95 15.74 8.81 15.57
N PRO A 96 16.40 9.96 15.38
CA PRO A 96 17.78 10.00 14.93
C PRO A 96 18.77 9.40 15.96
N HIS A 97 18.35 9.17 17.21
CA HIS A 97 19.18 8.56 18.26
C HIS A 97 19.23 7.04 18.21
N CYS A 98 18.37 6.40 17.42
CA CYS A 98 18.39 4.96 17.16
C CYS A 98 19.55 4.53 16.21
N ARG A 99 20.39 5.48 15.76
CA ARG A 99 21.63 5.24 14.99
C ARG A 99 22.87 5.00 15.88
N LYS A 100 22.75 4.21 16.95
CA LYS A 100 23.88 3.84 17.82
C LYS A 100 24.15 2.35 17.80
#